data_AF-A0A661V1S3-F1
#
_entry.id   AF-A0A661V1S3-F1
#
_cell.length_a   1.000
_cell.length_b   1.000
_cell.length_c   1.000
_cell.angle_alpha   90.00
_cell.angle_beta   90.00
_cell.angle_gamma   90.00
#
_symmetry.space_group_name_H-M   'P 1'
#
loop_
_entity.id
_entity.type
_entity.pdbx_description
1 polymer ?
#
loop_
_entity_poly.entity_id
_entity_poly.type
_entity_poly.pdbx_seq_one_letter_code
_entity_poly.pdbx_strand_id
1 'polypeptide(L)' 'MHNKRTLKVALYTLGCKLKQAETDSLVDQFHDAGYQPVSPNDIADIYIANT' A
#
# COMPACT_ATOMS: atom_id res chain seq x y z
N MET A 1 5.81 -27.19 5.53
CA MET A 1 6.20 -25.97 4.81
C MET A 1 5.13 -24.93 5.06
N HIS A 2 5.41 -23.86 5.81
CA HIS A 2 4.42 -22.78 5.99
C HIS A 2 4.49 -21.87 4.76
N ASN A 3 3.48 -21.96 3.90
CA ASN A 3 3.33 -21.04 2.77
C ASN A 3 2.92 -19.68 3.34
N LYS A 4 3.89 -18.79 3.60
CA LYS A 4 3.60 -17.43 4.06
C LYS A 4 2.99 -16.67 2.89
N ARG A 5 1.70 -16.40 2.96
CA ARG A 5 1.00 -15.58 1.96
C ARG A 5 1.52 -14.14 2.05
N THR A 6 1.98 -13.59 0.93
CA THR A 6 2.24 -12.15 0.80
C THR A 6 0.91 -11.41 0.82
N LEU A 7 0.73 -10.51 1.77
CA LEU A 7 -0.49 -9.71 1.89
C LEU A 7 -0.44 -8.54 0.91
N LYS A 8 -1.55 -8.32 0.22
CA LYS A 8 -1.70 -7.21 -0.72
C LYS A 8 -2.18 -5.95 0.00
N VAL A 9 -1.58 -4.81 -0.29
CA VAL A 9 -1.95 -3.50 0.31
C VAL A 9 -2.25 -2.49 -0.79
N ALA A 10 -3.41 -1.84 -0.70
CA ALA A 10 -3.82 -0.75 -1.57
C ALA A 10 -3.82 0.57 -0.79
N LEU A 11 -3.17 1.60 -1.33
CA LEU A 11 -3.08 2.93 -0.71
C LEU A 11 -3.82 3.95 -1.57
N TYR A 12 -4.71 4.73 -0.94
CA TYR A 12 -5.48 5.79 -1.56
C TYR A 12 -5.09 7.11 -0.92
N THR A 13 -4.89 8.12 -1.75
CA THR A 13 -4.56 9.46 -1.30
C THR A 13 -5.67 10.41 -1.73
N LEU A 14 -6.31 11.05 -0.75
CA LEU A 14 -7.23 12.14 -0.97
C LEU A 14 -6.56 13.43 -0.49
N GLY A 15 -6.11 14.28 -1.42
CA GLY A 15 -5.63 15.62 -1.10
C GLY A 15 -4.49 16.12 -1.99
N CYS A 16 -3.59 16.91 -1.43
CA CYS A 16 -2.57 17.63 -2.19
C CYS A 16 -1.32 16.79 -2.48
N LYS A 17 -0.41 17.35 -3.31
CA LYS A 17 0.85 16.71 -3.72
C LYS A 17 1.73 16.24 -2.55
N LEU A 18 1.67 16.92 -1.41
CA LEU A 18 2.44 16.52 -0.23
C LEU A 18 2.00 15.14 0.29
N LYS A 19 0.69 14.92 0.40
CA LYS A 19 0.15 13.61 0.82
C LYS A 19 0.43 12.51 -0.19
N GLN A 20 0.51 12.86 -1.48
CA GLN A 20 0.92 11.88 -2.50
C GLN A 20 2.36 11.44 -2.26
N ALA A 21 3.29 12.37 -2.02
CA ALA A 21 4.69 12.03 -1.72
C ALA A 21 4.84 11.18 -0.45
N GLU A 22 4.06 11.47 0.59
CA GLU A 22 4.01 10.64 1.81
C GLU A 22 3.48 9.22 1.51
N THR A 23 2.45 9.13 0.65
CA THR A 23 1.87 7.84 0.24
C THR A 23 2.87 7.02 -0.57
N ASP A 24 3.61 7.65 -1.48
CA ASP A 24 4.65 6.99 -2.27
C ASP A 24 5.75 6.43 -1.35
N SER A 25 6.15 7.20 -0.32
CA SER A 25 7.10 6.71 0.69
C SER A 25 6.55 5.54 1.52
N LEU A 26 5.24 5.51 1.79
CA LEU A 26 4.59 4.38 2.46
C LEU A 26 4.58 3.13 1.57
N VAL A 27 4.35 3.27 0.25
CA VAL A 27 4.42 2.16 -0.71
C VAL A 27 5.76 1.44 -0.63
N ASP A 28 6.86 2.19 -0.63
CA ASP A 28 8.22 1.64 -0.52
C ASP A 28 8.43 0.91 0.81
N GLN A 29 8.00 1.51 1.93
CA GLN A 29 8.09 0.88 3.25
C GLN A 29 7.29 -0.43 3.35
N PHE A 30 6.10 -0.49 2.73
CA PHE A 30 5.30 -1.72 2.69
C PHE A 30 5.96 -2.79 1.82
N HIS A 31 6.56 -2.40 0.69
CA HIS A 31 7.33 -3.31 -0.14
C HIS A 31 8.51 -3.92 0.65
N ASP A 32 9.29 -3.08 1.33
CA ASP A 32 10.45 -3.50 2.13
C ASP A 32 10.05 -4.39 3.33
N ALA A 33 8.86 -4.16 3.88
CA ALA A 33 8.29 -4.99 4.94
C ALA A 33 7.72 -6.34 4.45
N GLY A 34 7.79 -6.62 3.15
CA GLY A 34 7.37 -7.88 2.53
C GLY A 34 5.88 -7.96 2.19
N TYR A 35 5.20 -6.82 2.08
CA TYR A 35 3.86 -6.73 1.53
C TYR A 35 3.93 -6.55 0.01
N GLN A 36 2.79 -6.75 -0.66
CA GLN A 36 2.65 -6.46 -2.08
C GLN A 36 1.77 -5.22 -2.26
N PRO A 37 2.35 -4.04 -2.50
CA PRO A 37 1.58 -2.89 -2.93
C PRO A 37 0.86 -3.19 -4.25
N VAL A 38 -0.42 -2.85 -4.33
CA VAL A 38 -1.25 -3.01 -5.52
C VAL A 38 -1.96 -1.70 -5.87
N SER A 39 -2.51 -1.61 -7.08
CA SER A 39 -3.28 -0.45 -7.49
C SER A 39 -4.46 -0.22 -6.53
N PRO A 40 -4.85 1.04 -6.28
CA PRO A 40 -6.07 1.33 -5.53
C PRO A 40 -7.31 0.68 -6.17
N ASN A 41 -7.31 0.38 -7.47
CA ASN A 41 -8.47 -0.28 -8.08
C ASN A 41 -8.41 -1.82 -8.01
N ASP A 42 -7.36 -2.41 -7.44
CA ASP A 42 -7.20 -3.85 -7.31
C ASP A 42 -7.80 -4.39 -6.00
N ILE A 43 -8.01 -5.71 -5.96
CA ILE A 43 -8.36 -6.42 -4.73
C ILE A 43 -7.13 -6.52 -3.82
N ALA A 44 -7.23 -5.96 -2.62
CA ALA A 44 -6.21 -5.99 -1.59
C ALA A 44 -6.71 -6.68 -0.32
N ASP A 45 -5.78 -7.14 0.51
CA ASP A 45 -6.08 -7.65 1.85
C ASP A 45 -6.21 -6.49 2.86
N ILE A 46 -5.50 -5.39 2.61
CA ILE A 46 -5.44 -4.20 3.44
C ILE A 46 -5.65 -2.96 2.55
N TYR A 47 -6.53 -2.06 2.99
CA TYR A 47 -6.82 -0.79 2.33
C TYR A 47 -6.45 0.35 3.27
N ILE A 48 -5.65 1.31 2.79
CA ILE A 48 -5.21 2.48 3.55
C ILE A 48 -5.70 3.74 2.81
N ALA A 49 -6.46 4.59 3.50
CA ALA A 49 -6.90 5.88 2.97
C ALA A 49 -6.20 7.01 3.74
N ASN A 50 -5.39 7.79 3.02
CA ASN A 50 -4.71 8.98 3.53
C ASN A 50 -5.51 10.23 3.12
N THR A 51 -6.12 10.94 4.08
CA THR A 51 -7.12 12.01 3.85
C THR A 51 -6.66 13.41 4.20
#